data_AF-A0A1I7U6E7-F1
#
_entry.id   AF-A0A1I7U6E7-F1
#
_cell.length_a   1.000
_cell.length_b   1.000
_cell.length_c   1.000
_cell.angle_alpha   90.00
_cell.angle_beta   90.00
_cell.angle_gamma   90.00
#
_symmetry.space_group_name_H-M   'P 1'
#
loop_
_entity.id
_entity.type
_entity.pdbx_description
1 polymer ?
#
loop_
_entity_poly.entity_id
_entity_poly.type
_entity_poly.pdbx_seq_one_letter_code
_entity_poly.pdbx_strand_id
1 'polypeptide(L)'
;MSSDSAFIRIIRIKGANGAEKMLEIPAKLDLERPKRPRTVFTDEQLEKLEKAFNDSGYLSGGTRAKLAESLGLSDNQVKVWFQNRRTKQKKLESTKEPTKPKEEDYSNFYRNYWSAAAFLSNNVVSS
;
A
#
# COMPACT_ATOMS: atom_id res chain seq x y z
N MET A 1 20.52 -25.59 24.59
CA MET A 1 19.14 -25.10 24.49
C MET A 1 19.09 -24.19 23.28
N SER A 2 18.45 -24.69 22.21
CA SER A 2 18.40 -24.10 20.88
C SER A 2 17.69 -22.75 20.94
N SER A 3 18.34 -21.67 20.51
CA SER A 3 17.62 -20.47 20.08
C SER A 3 17.67 -20.49 18.56
N ASP A 4 16.63 -21.08 17.96
CA ASP A 4 16.46 -21.13 16.51
C ASP A 4 16.41 -19.70 15.98
N SER A 5 17.55 -19.25 15.44
CA SER A 5 17.80 -17.98 14.75
C SER A 5 16.93 -17.75 13.49
N ALA A 6 15.89 -18.57 13.28
CA ALA A 6 15.05 -18.59 12.08
C ALA A 6 13.90 -17.57 12.11
N PHE A 7 13.59 -16.98 13.26
CA PHE A 7 12.39 -16.14 13.41
C PHE A 7 12.65 -14.63 13.42
N ILE A 8 13.85 -14.20 13.81
CA ILE A 8 14.21 -12.78 13.96
C ILE A 8 15.50 -12.53 13.20
N ARG A 9 15.48 -11.55 12.29
CA ARG A 9 16.67 -11.02 11.60
C ARG A 9 17.07 -9.72 12.28
N ILE A 10 18.34 -9.63 12.67
CA ILE A 10 18.91 -8.42 13.25
C ILE A 10 19.60 -7.65 12.11
N ILE A 11 19.09 -6.46 11.79
CA ILE A 11 19.71 -5.55 10.83
C ILE A 11 20.41 -4.43 11.60
N ARG A 12 21.70 -4.24 11.33
CA ARG A 12 22.52 -3.20 11.96
C ARG A 12 22.55 -1.97 11.07
N ILE A 13 22.03 -0.86 11.55
CA ILE A 13 21.99 0.42 10.82
C ILE A 13 22.91 1.39 11.54
N LYS A 14 23.92 1.90 10.83
CA LYS A 14 24.78 2.97 11.31
C LYS A 14 24.17 4.33 10.93
N GLY A 15 23.85 5.13 11.94
CA GLY A 15 23.42 6.52 11.76
C GLY A 15 24.60 7.46 11.45
N ALA A 16 24.28 8.66 10.95
CA ALA A 16 25.27 9.68 10.55
C ALA A 16 26.15 10.18 11.71
N ASN A 17 25.70 10.02 12.96
CA ASN A 17 26.41 10.34 14.19
C ASN A 17 27.23 9.15 14.74
N GLY A 18 27.37 8.06 13.98
CA GLY A 18 28.02 6.83 14.44
C GLY A 18 27.17 6.00 15.40
N ALA A 19 25.95 6.44 15.75
CA ALA A 19 25.04 5.66 16.58
C ALA A 19 24.59 4.43 15.81
N GLU A 20 24.77 3.26 16.41
CA GLU A 20 24.43 2.00 15.80
C GLU A 20 23.12 1.50 16.40
N LYS A 21 22.08 1.38 15.56
CA LYS A 21 20.79 0.84 15.97
C LYS A 21 20.63 -0.56 15.39
N MET A 22 20.23 -1.49 16.27
CA MET A 22 19.90 -2.86 15.90
C MET A 22 18.38 -2.95 15.76
N LEU A 23 17.91 -3.24 14.55
CA LEU A 23 16.49 -3.47 14.28
C LEU A 23 16.24 -4.97 14.23
N GLU A 24 15.37 -5.44 15.12
CA GLU A 24 14.85 -6.80 15.10
C GLU A 24 13.64 -6.85 14.16
N ILE A 25 13.80 -7.53 13.04
CA ILE A 25 12.76 -7.67 12.03
C ILE A 25 12.36 -9.15 11.98
N PRO A 26 11.06 -9.48 12.10
CA PRO A 26 10.58 -10.82 11.86
C PRO A 26 11.10 -11.37 10.52
N ALA A 27 11.79 -12.51 10.52
CA ALA A 27 12.42 -13.09 9.33
C ALA A 27 11.41 -13.43 8.21
N LYS A 28 10.12 -13.52 8.54
CA LYS A 28 9.00 -13.69 7.60
C LYS A 28 8.74 -12.45 6.75
N LEU A 29 9.21 -11.28 7.16
CA LEU A 29 9.29 -10.10 6.30
C LEU A 29 10.48 -10.33 5.37
N ASP A 30 10.21 -10.96 4.23
CA ASP A 30 11.18 -11.28 3.18
C ASP A 30 11.67 -9.98 2.52
N LEU A 31 12.51 -9.23 3.23
CA LEU A 31 13.06 -7.94 2.81
C LEU A 31 14.01 -8.07 1.61
N GLU A 32 14.57 -9.26 1.42
CA GLU A 32 15.44 -9.61 0.29
C GLU A 32 14.64 -9.97 -0.96
N ARG A 33 13.31 -10.13 -0.86
CA ARG A 33 12.47 -10.40 -2.02
C ARG A 33 12.60 -9.25 -3.01
N PRO A 34 13.03 -9.51 -4.25
CA PRO A 34 13.08 -8.49 -5.28
C PRO A 34 11.70 -7.81 -5.40
N LYS A 35 11.69 -6.47 -5.27
CA LYS A 35 10.46 -5.70 -5.49
C LYS A 35 9.98 -5.97 -6.90
N ARG A 36 8.72 -6.37 -7.04
CA ARG A 36 8.13 -6.56 -8.37
C ARG A 36 8.21 -5.24 -9.15
N PRO A 37 8.65 -5.25 -10.41
CA PRO A 37 8.71 -4.03 -11.21
C PRO A 37 7.33 -3.39 -11.29
N ARG A 38 7.29 -2.07 -11.18
CA ARG A 38 6.04 -1.32 -11.25
C ARG A 38 5.51 -1.37 -12.69
N THR A 39 4.28 -1.86 -12.85
CA THR A 39 3.59 -1.76 -14.14
C THR A 39 3.05 -0.34 -14.33
N VAL A 40 3.26 0.22 -15.52
CA VAL A 40 2.59 1.44 -15.99
C VAL A 40 1.59 1.03 -17.05
N PHE A 41 0.34 1.46 -16.91
CA PHE A 41 -0.71 1.22 -17.89
C PHE A 41 -0.73 2.36 -18.90
N THR A 42 -1.02 2.03 -20.16
CA THR A 42 -1.28 3.03 -21.21
C THR A 42 -2.62 3.72 -20.97
N ASP A 43 -2.82 4.89 -21.59
CA ASP A 43 -4.07 5.64 -21.45
C ASP A 43 -5.28 4.84 -21.96
N GLU A 44 -5.13 4.13 -23.08
CA GLU A 44 -6.18 3.25 -23.64
C GLU A 44 -6.56 2.13 -22.67
N GLN A 45 -5.56 1.51 -22.00
CA GLN A 45 -5.81 0.49 -20.98
C GLN A 45 -6.55 1.08 -19.78
N LEU A 46 -6.16 2.27 -19.32
CA LEU A 46 -6.81 2.95 -18.21
C LEU A 46 -8.26 3.30 -18.54
N GLU A 47 -8.54 3.79 -19.75
CA GLU A 47 -9.90 4.12 -20.19
C GLU A 47 -10.81 2.89 -20.16
N LYS A 48 -10.36 1.77 -20.73
CA LYS A 48 -11.10 0.51 -20.73
C LYS A 48 -11.31 -0.04 -19.31
N LEU A 49 -10.32 0.08 -18.44
CA LEU A 49 -10.41 -0.32 -17.03
C LEU A 49 -11.42 0.55 -16.26
N GLU A 50 -11.39 1.87 -16.43
CA GLU A 50 -12.34 2.79 -15.81
C GLU A 50 -13.76 2.56 -16.33
N LYS A 51 -13.93 2.34 -17.64
CA LYS A 51 -15.24 1.98 -18.21
C LYS A 51 -15.82 0.73 -17.56
N ALA A 52 -15.04 -0.35 -17.52
CA ALA A 52 -15.47 -1.60 -16.87
C ALA A 52 -15.76 -1.42 -15.37
N PHE A 53 -15.03 -0.53 -14.69
CA PHE A 53 -15.25 -0.21 -13.29
C PHE A 53 -16.54 0.57 -13.05
N ASN A 54 -16.87 1.51 -13.95
CA ASN A 54 -18.13 2.26 -13.89
C ASN A 54 -19.35 1.34 -14.10
N ASP A 55 -19.20 0.32 -14.96
CA ASP A 55 -20.23 -0.70 -15.15
C ASP A 55 -20.38 -1.60 -13.90
N SER A 56 -19.25 -2.02 -13.30
CA SER A 56 -19.24 -2.77 -12.05
C SER A 56 -17.93 -2.58 -11.27
N GLY A 57 -18.02 -2.13 -10.01
CA GLY A 57 -16.86 -1.96 -9.12
C GLY A 57 -16.18 -3.28 -8.70
N TYR A 58 -16.78 -4.42 -9.03
CA TYR A 58 -16.28 -5.77 -8.74
C TYR A 58 -16.42 -6.69 -9.97
N LEU A 59 -15.33 -7.36 -10.32
CA LEU A 59 -15.32 -8.34 -11.40
C LEU A 59 -15.40 -9.77 -10.87
N SER A 60 -16.19 -10.60 -11.54
CA SER A 60 -16.12 -12.06 -11.41
C SER A 60 -14.84 -12.60 -12.05
N GLY A 61 -14.45 -13.83 -11.73
CA GLY A 61 -13.26 -14.45 -12.32
C GLY A 61 -13.31 -14.51 -13.86
N GLY A 62 -14.47 -14.86 -14.43
CA GLY A 62 -14.65 -14.95 -15.88
C GLY A 62 -14.60 -13.58 -16.58
N THR A 63 -15.27 -12.57 -16.02
CA THR A 63 -15.22 -11.21 -16.59
C THR A 63 -13.82 -10.61 -16.48
N ARG A 64 -13.12 -10.87 -15.37
CA ARG A 64 -11.75 -10.40 -15.16
C ARG A 64 -10.77 -11.01 -16.16
N ALA A 65 -10.87 -12.33 -16.41
CA ALA A 65 -10.02 -13.01 -17.38
C ALA A 65 -10.20 -12.44 -18.80
N LYS A 66 -11.46 -12.22 -19.23
CA LYS A 66 -11.76 -11.62 -20.54
C LYS A 66 -11.22 -10.19 -20.68
N LEU A 67 -11.31 -9.39 -19.62
CA LEU A 67 -10.77 -8.03 -19.61
C LEU A 67 -9.23 -8.04 -19.62
N ALA A 68 -8.61 -9.00 -18.95
CA ALA A 68 -7.17 -9.15 -18.95
C ALA A 68 -6.65 -9.48 -20.36
N GLU A 69 -7.29 -10.44 -21.03
CA GLU A 69 -6.96 -10.83 -22.41
C GLU A 69 -7.10 -9.65 -23.39
N SER A 70 -8.20 -8.91 -23.33
CA SER A 70 -8.45 -7.78 -24.25
C SER A 70 -7.49 -6.59 -24.07
N LEU A 71 -6.86 -6.48 -22.89
CA LEU A 71 -5.91 -5.42 -22.55
C LEU A 71 -4.45 -5.85 -22.66
N GLY A 72 -4.18 -7.14 -22.94
CA GLY A 72 -2.84 -7.70 -22.89
C GLY A 72 -2.23 -7.67 -21.49
N LEU A 73 -3.06 -7.78 -20.45
CA LEU A 73 -2.66 -7.75 -19.04
C LEU A 73 -2.84 -9.13 -18.40
N SER A 74 -2.18 -9.35 -17.26
CA SER A 74 -2.45 -10.52 -16.43
C SER A 74 -3.72 -10.34 -15.58
N ASP A 75 -4.41 -11.45 -15.29
CA ASP A 75 -5.57 -11.48 -14.39
C ASP A 75 -5.28 -10.81 -13.03
N ASN A 76 -4.06 -10.98 -12.52
CA ASN A 76 -3.62 -10.36 -11.27
C ASN A 76 -3.42 -8.84 -11.39
N GLN A 77 -2.95 -8.31 -12.53
CA GLN A 77 -2.84 -6.87 -12.74
C GLN A 77 -4.22 -6.20 -12.75
N VAL A 78 -5.19 -6.80 -13.46
CA VAL A 78 -6.58 -6.32 -13.45
C VAL A 78 -7.16 -6.39 -12.04
N LYS A 79 -6.95 -7.50 -11.32
CA LYS A 79 -7.38 -7.65 -9.93
C LYS A 79 -6.83 -6.54 -9.02
N VAL A 80 -5.51 -6.28 -9.08
CA VAL A 80 -4.85 -5.26 -8.27
C VAL A 80 -5.31 -3.86 -8.65
N TRP A 81 -5.51 -3.58 -9.95
CA TRP A 81 -6.04 -2.29 -10.39
C TRP A 81 -7.43 -2.04 -9.82
N PHE A 82 -8.35 -3.02 -9.89
CA PHE A 82 -9.69 -2.90 -9.32
C PHE A 82 -9.67 -2.70 -7.79
N GLN A 83 -8.77 -3.39 -7.09
CA GLN A 83 -8.57 -3.17 -5.65
C GLN A 83 -8.11 -1.74 -5.36
N ASN A 84 -7.09 -1.26 -6.07
CA ASN A 84 -6.57 0.09 -5.92
C ASN A 84 -7.62 1.16 -6.28
N ARG A 85 -8.42 0.90 -7.32
CA ARG A 85 -9.46 1.82 -7.77
C ARG A 85 -10.58 1.97 -6.74
N ARG A 86 -10.99 0.89 -6.06
CA ARG A 86 -11.93 0.97 -4.93
C ARG A 86 -11.36 1.72 -3.74
N THR A 87 -10.08 1.49 -3.40
CA THR A 87 -9.42 2.27 -2.35
C THR A 87 -9.40 3.76 -2.67
N LYS A 88 -9.10 4.13 -3.93
CA LYS A 88 -9.15 5.52 -4.39
C LYS A 88 -10.56 6.09 -4.28
N GLN A 89 -11.58 5.35 -4.70
CA GLN A 89 -12.97 5.79 -4.56
C GLN A 89 -13.36 6.03 -3.11
N LYS A 90 -13.10 5.07 -2.21
CA LYS A 90 -13.38 5.22 -0.77
C LYS A 90 -12.68 6.43 -0.17
N LYS A 91 -11.43 6.70 -0.59
CA LYS A 91 -10.70 7.89 -0.16
C LYS A 91 -11.38 9.17 -0.65
N LEU A 92 -11.82 9.21 -1.90
CA LEU A 92 -12.54 10.35 -2.46
C LEU A 92 -13.91 10.58 -1.79
N GLU A 93 -14.64 9.52 -1.49
CA GLU A 93 -15.90 9.56 -0.73
C GLU A 93 -15.68 10.09 0.69
N SER A 94 -14.62 9.65 1.38
CA SER A 94 -14.28 10.15 2.72
C SER A 94 -13.87 11.63 2.75
N THR A 95 -13.48 12.21 1.62
CA THR A 95 -13.17 13.64 1.49
C THR A 95 -14.36 14.51 1.05
N LYS A 96 -15.50 13.92 0.67
CA LYS A 96 -16.65 14.69 0.14
C LYS A 96 -17.59 15.26 1.22
N GLU A 97 -17.36 15.00 2.50
CA GLU A 97 -17.99 15.70 3.63
C GLU A 97 -17.01 15.71 4.81
N PRO A 98 -16.23 16.77 5.06
CA PRO A 98 -15.78 17.03 6.41
C PRO A 98 -16.98 17.63 7.15
N THR A 99 -17.83 16.80 7.76
CA THR A 99 -18.48 17.27 8.98
C THR A 99 -17.33 17.66 9.89
N LYS A 100 -17.07 18.97 10.01
CA LYS A 100 -15.98 19.51 10.84
C LYS A 100 -16.03 18.75 12.17
N PRO A 101 -15.02 17.93 12.49
CA PRO A 101 -14.98 17.27 13.78
C PRO A 101 -15.08 18.35 14.86
N LYS A 102 -15.78 18.11 15.96
CA LYS A 102 -15.73 19.03 17.10
C LYS A 102 -14.27 19.11 17.58
N GLU A 103 -13.84 20.24 18.13
CA GLU A 103 -12.43 20.57 18.45
C GLU A 103 -11.61 19.42 19.09
N GLU A 104 -12.27 18.56 19.88
CA GLU A 104 -11.67 17.41 20.55
C GLU A 104 -11.25 16.27 19.60
N ASP A 105 -11.95 16.06 18.47
CA ASP A 105 -11.67 14.99 17.51
C ASP A 105 -10.63 15.37 16.45
N TYR A 106 -10.35 16.66 16.26
CA TYR A 106 -9.27 17.10 15.37
C TYR A 106 -7.90 16.58 15.81
N SER A 107 -7.66 16.55 17.13
CA SER A 107 -6.43 16.02 17.72
C SER A 107 -6.23 14.54 17.38
N ASN A 108 -7.28 13.72 17.44
CA ASN A 108 -7.22 12.30 17.13
C ASN A 108 -7.16 12.02 15.61
N PHE A 109 -7.85 12.82 14.81
CA PHE A 109 -7.81 12.72 13.35
C PHE A 109 -6.40 12.98 12.81
N TYR A 110 -5.78 14.10 13.22
CA TYR A 110 -4.40 14.40 12.84
C TYR A 110 -3.41 13.44 13.51
N ARG A 111 -3.63 13.00 14.75
CA ARG A 111 -2.76 12.00 15.37
C ARG A 111 -2.75 10.70 14.57
N ASN A 112 -3.89 10.17 14.13
CA ASN A 112 -3.91 8.92 13.37
C ASN A 112 -3.44 9.09 11.92
N TYR A 113 -3.81 10.18 11.25
CA TYR A 113 -3.40 10.45 9.88
C TYR A 113 -1.90 10.78 9.79
N TRP A 114 -1.39 11.60 10.72
CA TRP A 114 0.02 11.97 10.80
C TRP A 114 0.87 10.89 11.48
N SER A 115 0.33 10.02 12.35
CA SER A 115 1.06 8.82 12.80
C SER A 115 1.18 7.78 11.71
N ALA A 116 0.13 7.54 10.92
CA ALA A 116 0.22 6.64 9.76
C ALA A 116 1.15 7.22 8.67
N ALA A 117 1.09 8.53 8.43
CA ALA A 117 2.02 9.21 7.53
C ALA A 117 3.44 9.28 8.10
N ALA A 118 3.62 9.43 9.42
CA ALA A 118 4.90 9.36 10.10
C ALA A 118 5.45 7.93 10.13
N PHE A 119 4.63 6.88 10.18
CA PHE A 119 5.10 5.50 9.99
C PHE A 119 5.62 5.26 8.56
N LEU A 120 5.15 6.05 7.58
CA LEU A 120 5.67 6.06 6.22
C LEU A 120 6.81 7.08 5.99
N SER A 121 6.94 8.10 6.85
CA SER A 121 7.87 9.23 6.71
C SER A 121 9.01 9.27 7.75
N ASN A 122 8.93 8.53 8.85
CA ASN A 122 9.94 8.50 9.90
C ASN A 122 10.78 7.23 9.78
N ASN A 123 11.69 7.29 8.81
CA ASN A 123 13.09 6.97 9.09
C ASN A 123 13.88 8.27 9.36
N VAL A 124 13.32 9.15 10.20
CA VAL A 124 14.02 10.29 10.80
C VAL A 124 14.04 10.05 12.30
N VAL A 125 15.19 9.57 12.76
CA VAL A 125 15.57 9.51 14.16
C VAL A 125 16.16 10.87 14.54
N SER A 126 15.58 11.53 15.54
CA SER A 126 16.28 12.37 16.53
C SER A 126 15.28 12.63 17.67
N SER A 127 15.67 12.77 18.94
CA SER A 127 16.97 12.87 19.59
C SER A 127 16.87 12.32 21.01
#